data_AF-A0AAG5DPL0-F1
#
_entry.id   AF-A0AAG5DPL0-F1
#
_cell.length_a   1.000
_cell.length_b   1.000
_cell.length_c   1.000
_cell.angle_alpha   90.00
_cell.angle_beta   90.00
_cell.angle_gamma   90.00
#
_symmetry.space_group_name_H-M   'P 1'
#
loop_
_entity.id
_entity.type
_entity.pdbx_description
1 polymer ?
#
loop_
_entity_poly.entity_id
_entity_poly.type
_entity_poly.pdbx_seq_one_letter_code
_entity_poly.pdbx_strand_id
1 'polypeptide(L)'
;MMPPINSNQSAMTDDQGLILPKKLSNPVLESMDRQNLHRELMFNQKIGKSVLNQKSELQRALEKQKERQVLMAQNLAKQTEQTIASELGRVIMQRSQRLEQQKASGGKNGLEVTSASINPEYLNARAKLRATVDTK
;
A
#
# COMPACT_ATOMS: atom_id res chain seq x y z
N MET A 1 -6.72 -31.68 25.83
CA MET A 1 -6.85 -33.09 26.24
C MET A 1 -6.29 -33.94 25.12
N MET A 2 -5.21 -34.69 25.32
CA MET A 2 -4.78 -35.70 24.33
C MET A 2 -5.88 -36.76 24.24
N PRO A 3 -6.22 -37.25 23.05
CA PRO A 3 -7.14 -38.38 22.94
C PRO A 3 -6.49 -39.58 23.66
N PRO A 4 -7.29 -40.45 24.32
CA PRO A 4 -6.75 -41.64 24.94
C PRO A 4 -6.05 -42.48 23.88
N ILE A 5 -4.81 -42.90 24.17
CA ILE A 5 -4.11 -43.88 23.35
C ILE A 5 -4.96 -45.15 23.42
N ASN A 6 -5.68 -45.46 22.34
CA ASN A 6 -6.44 -46.69 22.25
C ASN A 6 -5.45 -47.85 22.07
N SER A 7 -4.93 -48.34 23.18
CA SER A 7 -4.01 -49.48 23.29
C SER A 7 -4.73 -50.83 23.25
N ASN A 8 -5.93 -50.91 22.65
CA ASN A 8 -6.61 -52.17 22.36
C ASN A 8 -6.01 -52.85 21.13
N GLN A 9 -4.71 -53.15 21.17
CA GLN A 9 -4.10 -54.10 20.26
C GLN A 9 -3.68 -55.30 21.10
N SER A 10 -4.50 -56.34 21.09
CA SER A 10 -4.14 -57.67 21.60
C SER A 10 -2.77 -58.06 21.02
N ALA A 11 -1.77 -58.26 21.89
CA ALA A 11 -0.45 -58.71 21.47
C ALA A 11 -0.58 -60.05 20.75
N MET A 12 -0.02 -60.16 19.55
CA MET A 12 0.00 -61.42 18.81
C MET A 12 1.01 -62.34 19.49
N THR A 13 0.56 -63.51 19.92
CA THR A 13 1.39 -64.54 20.55
C THR A 13 1.59 -65.73 19.62
N ASP A 14 2.72 -66.41 19.72
CA ASP A 14 2.94 -67.70 19.05
C ASP A 14 2.17 -68.85 19.72
N ASP A 15 2.26 -70.06 19.15
CA ASP A 15 1.58 -71.26 19.66
C ASP A 15 2.09 -71.69 21.06
N GLN A 16 3.20 -71.14 21.54
CA GLN A 16 3.77 -71.35 22.87
C GLN A 16 3.47 -70.18 23.83
N GLY A 17 2.70 -69.18 23.39
CA GLY A 17 2.31 -68.01 24.17
C GLY A 17 3.36 -66.89 24.22
N LEU A 18 4.45 -66.96 23.45
CA LEU A 18 5.45 -65.89 23.41
C LEU A 18 4.97 -64.73 22.53
N ILE A 19 5.18 -63.49 23.00
CA ILE A 19 4.80 -62.27 22.27
C ILE A 19 5.68 -62.10 21.03
N LEU A 20 5.04 -61.95 19.88
CA LEU A 20 5.71 -61.70 18.62
C LEU A 20 6.12 -60.21 18.49
N PRO A 21 7.34 -59.91 18.02
CA PRO A 21 7.74 -58.55 17.71
C PRO A 21 6.83 -57.95 16.63
N LYS A 22 6.28 -56.75 16.89
CA LYS A 22 5.43 -56.02 15.94
C LYS A 22 6.07 -54.68 15.58
N LYS A 23 5.98 -54.30 14.30
CA LYS A 23 6.33 -52.95 13.86
C LYS A 23 5.31 -51.96 14.42
N LEU A 24 5.79 -50.95 15.14
CA LEU A 24 4.96 -49.86 15.64
C LEU A 24 4.44 -49.02 14.46
N SER A 25 3.15 -48.73 14.46
CA SER A 25 2.51 -47.86 13.47
C SER A 25 2.97 -46.42 13.67
N ASN A 26 3.41 -45.75 12.60
CA ASN A 26 3.81 -44.35 12.66
C ASN A 26 2.55 -43.46 12.78
N PRO A 27 2.32 -42.77 13.90
CA PRO A 27 1.09 -41.99 14.11
C PRO A 27 0.90 -40.84 13.12
N VAL A 28 1.97 -40.39 12.47
CA VAL A 28 1.93 -39.37 11.41
C VAL A 28 1.39 -39.97 10.11
N LEU A 29 1.75 -41.22 9.79
CA LEU A 29 1.26 -41.91 8.60
C LEU A 29 -0.19 -42.39 8.78
N GLU A 30 -0.57 -42.78 9.99
CA GLU A 30 -1.93 -43.27 10.31
C GLU A 30 -3.02 -42.18 10.28
N SER A 31 -2.66 -40.90 10.45
CA SER A 31 -3.62 -39.80 10.54
C SER A 31 -3.45 -38.81 9.40
N MET A 32 -4.42 -38.82 8.48
CA MET A 32 -4.47 -37.86 7.37
C MET A 32 -4.45 -36.40 7.89
N ASP A 33 -5.14 -36.12 8.99
CA ASP A 33 -5.18 -34.80 9.60
C ASP A 33 -3.79 -34.32 10.03
N ARG A 34 -2.97 -35.20 10.63
CA ARG A 34 -1.59 -34.86 10.99
C ARG A 34 -0.71 -34.62 9.77
N GLN A 35 -0.89 -35.40 8.70
CA GLN A 35 -0.17 -35.16 7.45
C GLN A 35 -0.56 -33.82 6.83
N ASN A 36 -1.86 -33.50 6.82
CA ASN A 36 -2.40 -32.25 6.30
C ASN A 36 -1.83 -31.05 7.07
N LEU A 37 -1.87 -31.11 8.40
CA LEU A 37 -1.30 -30.08 9.27
C LEU A 37 0.20 -29.89 9.03
N HIS A 38 0.96 -30.98 8.91
CA HIS A 38 2.39 -30.89 8.60
C HIS A 38 2.64 -30.18 7.27
N ARG A 39 1.89 -30.52 6.21
CA ARG A 39 2.02 -29.85 4.90
C ARG A 39 1.69 -28.36 4.99
N GLU A 40 0.64 -27.99 5.72
CA GLU A 40 0.25 -26.59 5.90
C GLU A 40 1.32 -25.79 6.67
N LEU A 41 1.87 -26.35 7.75
CA LEU A 41 2.93 -25.72 8.53
C LEU A 41 4.19 -25.51 7.69
N MET A 42 4.60 -26.53 6.91
CA MET A 42 5.74 -26.43 5.99
C MET A 42 5.50 -25.39 4.88
N PHE A 43 4.29 -25.31 4.36
CA PHE A 43 3.91 -24.28 3.39
C PHE A 43 4.00 -22.87 3.99
N ASN A 44 3.45 -22.67 5.19
CA ASN A 44 3.49 -21.38 5.88
C ASN A 44 4.92 -20.95 6.18
N GLN A 45 5.79 -21.87 6.59
CA GLN A 45 7.23 -21.61 6.77
C GLN A 45 7.90 -21.20 5.46
N LYS A 46 7.63 -21.91 4.35
CA LYS A 46 8.18 -21.59 3.02
C LYS A 46 7.75 -20.20 2.53
N ILE A 47 6.51 -19.79 2.82
CA ILE A 47 5.97 -18.47 2.45
C ILE A 47 6.36 -17.38 3.46
N GLY A 48 6.99 -17.73 4.59
CA GLY A 48 7.35 -16.78 5.64
C GLY A 48 6.16 -16.28 6.46
N LYS A 49 5.03 -17.00 6.45
CA LYS A 49 3.85 -16.69 7.26
C LYS A 49 4.01 -17.31 8.65
N SER A 50 4.25 -16.47 9.66
CA SER A 50 4.23 -16.91 11.06
C SER A 50 2.81 -17.31 11.46
N VAL A 51 2.63 -18.52 11.98
CA VAL A 51 1.36 -19.01 12.55
C VAL A 51 1.20 -18.69 14.04
N LEU A 52 2.31 -18.43 14.73
CA LEU A 52 2.36 -18.26 16.18
C LEU A 52 2.16 -16.80 16.63
N ASN A 53 2.52 -15.84 15.77
CA ASN A 53 2.56 -14.40 16.09
C ASN A 53 1.74 -13.56 15.09
N GLN A 54 0.59 -14.07 14.62
CA GLN A 54 -0.27 -13.31 13.72
C GLN A 54 -0.91 -12.14 14.47
N LYS A 55 -0.85 -10.95 13.86
CA LYS A 55 -1.73 -9.84 14.25
C LYS A 55 -3.18 -10.36 14.26
N SER A 56 -3.99 -9.93 15.23
CA SER A 56 -5.40 -10.34 15.27
C SER A 56 -6.12 -9.95 13.98
N GLU A 57 -7.22 -10.63 13.65
CA GLU A 57 -8.03 -10.28 12.48
C GLU A 57 -8.42 -8.80 12.46
N LEU A 58 -8.77 -8.27 13.63
CA LEU A 58 -9.07 -6.86 13.84
C LEU A 58 -7.87 -5.96 13.50
N GLN A 59 -6.68 -6.30 13.99
CA GLN A 59 -5.47 -5.53 13.73
C GLN A 59 -5.10 -5.55 12.23
N ARG A 60 -5.27 -6.69 11.56
CA ARG A 60 -5.10 -6.83 10.10
C ARG A 60 -6.10 -5.96 9.33
N ALA A 61 -7.36 -5.92 9.78
CA ALA A 61 -8.40 -5.10 9.16
C ALA A 61 -8.13 -3.59 9.34
N LEU A 62 -7.72 -3.17 10.53
CA LEU A 62 -7.36 -1.77 10.81
C LEU A 62 -6.14 -1.31 10.01
N GLU A 63 -5.11 -2.14 9.90
CA GLU A 63 -3.93 -1.83 9.08
C GLU A 63 -4.31 -1.67 7.61
N LYS A 64 -5.12 -2.60 7.07
CA LYS A 64 -5.65 -2.53 5.70
C LYS A 64 -6.51 -1.28 5.48
N GLN A 65 -7.31 -0.87 6.47
CA GLN A 65 -8.10 0.37 6.40
C GLN A 65 -7.20 1.60 6.40
N LYS A 66 -6.14 1.61 7.22
CA LYS A 66 -5.15 2.70 7.27
C LYS A 66 -4.42 2.83 5.94
N GLU A 67 -3.95 1.73 5.36
CA GLU A 67 -3.31 1.71 4.04
C GLU A 67 -4.23 2.26 2.95
N ARG A 68 -5.51 1.88 2.96
CA ARG A 68 -6.50 2.40 2.00
C ARG A 68 -6.69 3.91 2.12
N GLN A 69 -6.75 4.44 3.34
CA GLN A 69 -6.87 5.88 3.56
C GLN A 69 -5.64 6.65 3.04
N VAL A 70 -4.44 6.14 3.30
CA VAL A 70 -3.20 6.76 2.79
C VAL A 70 -3.19 6.76 1.25
N LEU A 71 -3.57 5.63 0.64
CA LEU A 71 -3.62 5.52 -0.82
C LEU A 71 -4.64 6.50 -1.42
N MET A 72 -5.82 6.63 -0.80
CA MET A 72 -6.86 7.56 -1.21
C MET A 72 -6.38 9.02 -1.11
N ALA A 73 -5.75 9.40 0.00
CA ALA A 73 -5.19 10.73 0.19
C ALA A 73 -4.11 11.05 -0.86
N GLN A 74 -3.22 10.10 -1.15
CA GLN A 74 -2.18 10.28 -2.17
C GLN A 74 -2.78 10.42 -3.57
N ASN A 75 -3.81 9.65 -3.91
CA ASN A 75 -4.50 9.75 -5.20
C ASN A 75 -5.24 11.08 -5.35
N LEU A 76 -5.85 11.59 -4.27
CA LEU A 76 -6.49 12.90 -4.27
C LEU A 76 -5.47 14.02 -4.47
N ALA A 77 -4.33 13.97 -3.78
CA ALA A 77 -3.24 14.93 -3.97
C ALA A 77 -2.73 14.94 -5.42
N LYS A 78 -2.51 13.75 -6.00
CA LYS A 78 -2.13 13.61 -7.42
C LYS A 78 -3.17 14.17 -8.37
N GLN A 79 -4.47 13.95 -8.11
CA GLN A 79 -5.53 14.56 -8.90
C GLN A 79 -5.50 16.09 -8.80
N THR A 80 -5.35 16.65 -7.60
CA THR A 80 -5.29 18.11 -7.43
C THR A 80 -4.09 18.73 -8.14
N GLU A 81 -2.91 18.09 -8.10
CA GLU A 81 -1.75 18.55 -8.86
C GLU A 81 -1.98 18.51 -10.36
N GLN A 82 -2.62 17.44 -10.86
CA GLN A 82 -2.95 17.34 -12.29
C GLN A 82 -4.00 18.37 -12.71
N THR A 83 -5.01 18.66 -11.88
CA THR A 83 -5.99 19.71 -12.18
C THR A 83 -5.35 21.09 -12.18
N ILE A 84 -4.49 21.40 -11.20
CA ILE A 84 -3.76 22.67 -11.13
C ILE A 84 -2.84 22.83 -12.34
N ALA A 85 -2.10 21.78 -12.72
CA ALA A 85 -1.25 21.80 -13.90
C ALA A 85 -2.06 22.01 -15.19
N SER A 86 -3.24 21.39 -15.29
CA SER A 86 -4.15 21.54 -16.42
C SER A 86 -4.73 22.96 -16.51
N GLU A 87 -5.21 23.52 -15.40
CA GLU A 87 -5.73 24.88 -15.33
C GLU A 87 -4.66 25.92 -15.62
N LEU A 88 -3.47 25.78 -15.01
CA LEU A 88 -2.34 26.66 -15.26
C LEU A 88 -1.93 26.65 -16.74
N GLY A 89 -1.86 25.46 -17.35
CA GLY A 89 -1.58 25.32 -18.78
C GLY A 89 -2.61 26.04 -19.65
N ARG A 90 -3.90 25.95 -19.30
CA ARG A 90 -4.98 26.67 -20.00
C ARG A 90 -4.82 28.19 -19.90
N VAL A 91 -4.49 28.72 -18.73
CA VAL A 91 -4.27 30.17 -18.52
C VAL A 91 -3.05 30.66 -19.29
N ILE A 92 -1.94 29.91 -19.28
CA ILE A 92 -0.73 30.23 -20.06
C ILE A 92 -1.06 30.31 -21.55
N MET A 93 -1.78 29.33 -22.09
CA MET A 93 -2.19 29.30 -23.50
C MET A 93 -3.11 30.48 -23.86
N GLN A 94 -4.09 30.81 -23.02
CA GLN A 94 -4.94 31.98 -23.28
C GLN A 94 -4.14 33.29 -23.29
N ARG A 95 -3.14 33.40 -22.40
CA ARG A 95 -2.30 34.60 -22.32
C ARG A 95 -1.37 34.72 -23.53
N SER A 96 -0.77 33.63 -24.00
CA SER A 96 0.06 33.65 -25.21
C SER A 96 -0.77 34.06 -26.43
N GLN A 97 -1.99 33.54 -26.57
CA GLN A 97 -2.89 33.91 -27.66
C GLN A 97 -3.23 35.41 -27.68
N ARG A 98 -3.52 36.01 -26.52
CA ARG A 98 -3.76 37.47 -26.42
C ARG A 98 -2.54 38.29 -26.80
N LEU A 99 -1.33 37.86 -26.39
CA LEU A 99 -0.09 38.53 -26.74
C LEU A 99 0.19 38.45 -28.26
N GLU A 100 -0.09 37.31 -28.89
CA GLU A 100 0.05 37.14 -30.34
C GLU A 100 -0.89 38.08 -31.12
N GLN A 101 -2.15 38.21 -30.65
CA GLN A 101 -3.12 39.14 -31.24
C GLN A 101 -2.68 40.61 -31.11
N GLN A 102 -2.13 41.02 -29.96
CA GLN A 102 -1.60 42.37 -29.76
C GLN A 102 -0.37 42.67 -30.63
N LYS A 103 0.49 41.67 -30.86
CA LYS A 103 1.62 41.78 -31.78
C LYS A 103 1.17 41.91 -33.24
N ALA A 104 0.15 41.14 -33.64
CA ALA A 104 -0.41 41.18 -34.98
C ALA A 104 -1.13 42.50 -35.30
N SER A 105 -1.74 43.16 -34.31
CA SER A 105 -2.42 44.46 -34.47
C SER A 105 -1.49 45.68 -34.49
N GLY A 106 -0.18 45.51 -34.72
CA GLY A 106 0.73 46.61 -35.05
C GLY A 106 1.16 47.53 -33.89
N GLY A 107 0.93 47.14 -32.63
CA GLY A 107 1.35 47.90 -31.45
C GLY A 107 2.87 47.89 -31.25
N LYS A 108 3.59 48.78 -31.95
CA LYS A 108 4.98 49.13 -31.63
C LYS A 108 5.02 49.92 -30.32
N ASN A 109 4.99 49.25 -29.18
CA ASN A 109 5.53 49.81 -27.95
C ASN A 109 6.66 48.89 -27.48
N GLY A 110 7.88 49.42 -27.61
CA GLY A 110 9.06 48.83 -27.01
C GLY A 110 8.81 48.56 -25.53
N LEU A 111 9.39 47.46 -25.06
CA LEU A 111 9.24 46.86 -23.74
C LEU A 111 9.82 47.77 -22.63
N GLU A 112 9.20 48.91 -22.38
CA GLU A 112 9.38 49.65 -21.13
C GLU A 112 8.45 48.97 -20.11
N VAL A 113 9.02 48.04 -19.33
CA VAL A 113 8.31 47.32 -18.27
C VAL A 113 8.09 48.28 -17.10
N THR A 114 7.19 49.25 -17.29
CA THR A 114 6.69 50.05 -16.18
C THR A 114 5.79 49.18 -15.31
N SER A 115 5.72 49.48 -14.01
CA SER A 115 4.86 48.78 -13.05
C SER A 115 3.39 48.70 -13.48
N ALA A 116 2.94 49.57 -14.39
CA ALA A 116 1.59 49.56 -14.97
C ALA A 116 1.35 48.46 -16.02
N SER A 117 2.40 47.97 -16.69
CA SER A 117 2.34 46.89 -17.70
C SER A 117 2.34 45.49 -17.05
N ILE A 118 2.87 45.40 -15.83
CA ILE A 118 2.94 44.15 -15.08
C ILE A 118 1.56 43.78 -14.55
N ASN A 119 1.17 42.53 -14.72
CA ASN A 119 -0.12 42.02 -14.27
C ASN A 119 -0.33 42.32 -12.76
N PRO A 120 -1.44 42.96 -12.37
CA PRO A 120 -1.65 43.43 -10.99
C PRO A 120 -1.70 42.29 -9.98
N GLU A 121 -2.13 41.09 -10.38
CA GLU A 121 -2.09 39.89 -9.53
C GLU A 121 -0.65 39.49 -9.16
N TYR A 122 0.28 39.62 -10.11
CA TYR A 122 1.69 39.34 -9.88
C TYR A 122 2.32 40.33 -8.91
N LEU A 123 1.98 41.62 -9.03
CA LEU A 123 2.43 42.64 -8.09
C LEU A 123 1.93 42.37 -6.67
N ASN A 124 0.65 42.00 -6.53
CA ASN A 124 0.06 41.65 -5.24
C ASN A 124 0.67 40.38 -4.63
N ALA A 125 0.89 39.33 -5.42
CA ALA A 125 1.53 38.11 -4.94
C ALA A 125 2.98 38.36 -4.49
N ARG A 126 3.73 39.15 -5.25
CA ARG A 126 5.11 39.54 -4.92
C ARG A 126 5.18 40.38 -3.63
N ALA A 127 4.23 41.30 -3.42
CA ALA A 127 4.14 42.09 -2.20
C ALA A 127 3.86 41.22 -0.97
N LYS A 128 2.91 40.26 -1.07
CA LYS A 128 2.61 39.31 0.01
C LYS A 128 3.80 38.42 0.37
N LEU A 129 4.52 37.91 -0.64
CA LEU A 129 5.72 37.10 -0.41
C LEU A 129 6.83 37.90 0.28
N ARG A 130 7.05 39.17 -0.10
CA ARG A 130 7.99 40.07 0.59
C ARG A 130 7.64 40.27 2.06
N ALA A 131 6.37 40.53 2.36
CA ALA A 131 5.92 40.71 3.74
C ALA A 131 6.21 39.48 4.63
N THR A 132 6.19 38.26 4.08
CA THR A 132 6.47 37.04 4.85
C THR A 132 7.96 36.72 5.05
N VAL A 133 8.84 37.19 4.16
CA VAL A 133 10.29 36.98 4.31
C VAL A 133 10.94 38.01 5.22
N ASP A 134 10.35 39.20 5.33
CA ASP A 134 10.85 40.28 6.21
C ASP A 134 10.47 40.07 7.69
N THR A 135 9.62 39.09 8.01
CA THR A 135 9.18 38.74 9.39
C THR A 135 9.99 37.62 10.04
N LYS A 136 11.24 37.40 9.60
CA LYS A 136 12.15 36.37 10.14
C LYS A 136 13.46 36.99 10.59
#